data_AF-A0AAU5LZZ0-F1
#
_entry.id   AF-A0AAU5LZZ0-F1
#
_cell.length_a   1.000
_cell.length_b   1.000
_cell.length_c   1.000
_cell.angle_alpha   90.00
_cell.angle_beta   90.00
_cell.angle_gamma   90.00
#
_symmetry.space_group_name_H-M   'P 1'
#
loop_
_entity.id
_entity.type
_entity.pdbx_description
1 polymer ?
#
loop_
_entity_poly.entity_id
_entity_poly.type
_entity_poly.pdbx_seq_one_letter_code
_entity_poly.pdbx_strand_id
1 'polypeptide(L)'
;MSAPLASFRELKGIGPATEARLHESGIYTWETLAAAAAALAAVHGEGETLRDVAHVVAARGAEEEDRADGPGLPGSERVEAFVVRMALTGEGDPQRCGVTHVRTMAEQTWAGWTPAQLAGFIEEKGGVRTRKAPKRAEPRRVPTPRRRREAALGEPLSPDQVVVLDVGKVLGGTSRDIDLVVTNTGAAGGDFGYRATLAARRYGNGEGWTDRGSRTGIGSPAHDVALKFPAVELTAGIHSLQLRLEVNLPAPASGPPALALA
;
A
#
# COMPACT_ATOMS: atom_id res chain seq x y z
N MET A 1 6.70 -10.61 23.50
CA MET A 1 7.96 -9.85 23.34
C MET A 1 8.14 -9.68 21.83
N SER A 2 8.19 -8.45 21.33
CA SER A 2 8.37 -8.20 19.90
C SER A 2 9.84 -8.35 19.56
N ALA A 3 10.17 -9.26 18.63
CA ALA A 3 11.53 -9.46 18.17
C ALA A 3 12.11 -8.13 17.60
N PRO A 4 13.38 -7.81 17.88
CA PRO A 4 14.02 -6.61 17.35
C PRO A 4 14.04 -6.64 15.81
N LEU A 5 13.82 -5.47 15.19
CA LEU A 5 13.90 -5.32 13.75
C LEU A 5 15.36 -5.46 13.30
N ALA A 6 15.60 -6.35 12.33
CA ALA A 6 16.92 -6.64 11.81
C ALA A 6 17.35 -5.57 10.80
N SER A 7 18.62 -5.18 10.81
CA SER A 7 19.21 -4.47 9.67
C SER A 7 19.95 -5.44 8.77
N PHE A 8 19.63 -5.44 7.48
CA PHE A 8 20.19 -6.38 6.51
C PHE A 8 21.44 -5.85 5.80
N ARG A 9 21.88 -4.63 6.12
CA ARG A 9 23.01 -3.95 5.47
C ARG A 9 24.33 -4.67 5.61
N GLU A 10 24.44 -5.56 6.59
CA GLU A 10 25.64 -6.37 6.83
C GLU A 10 25.81 -7.49 5.79
N LEU A 11 24.76 -7.84 5.06
CA LEU A 11 24.85 -8.76 3.93
C LEU A 11 25.50 -8.06 2.73
N LYS A 12 26.60 -8.63 2.23
CA LYS A 12 27.31 -8.13 1.04
C LYS A 12 26.35 -8.06 -0.14
N GLY A 13 26.10 -6.85 -0.64
CA GLY A 13 25.20 -6.59 -1.78
C GLY A 13 23.81 -6.06 -1.39
N ILE A 14 23.47 -6.00 -0.10
CA ILE A 14 22.24 -5.36 0.37
C ILE A 14 22.55 -3.91 0.75
N GLY A 15 22.30 -3.01 -0.20
CA GLY A 15 22.31 -1.56 0.05
C GLY A 15 20.99 -1.05 0.64
N PRO A 16 20.92 0.25 1.03
CA PRO A 16 19.72 0.86 1.62
C PRO A 16 18.45 0.69 0.77
N ALA A 17 18.58 0.75 -0.56
CA ALA A 17 17.46 0.58 -1.48
C ALA A 17 16.93 -0.86 -1.49
N THR A 18 17.80 -1.85 -1.35
CA THR A 18 17.42 -3.27 -1.28
C THR A 18 16.76 -3.58 0.06
N GLU A 19 17.30 -3.05 1.16
CA GLU A 19 16.69 -3.17 2.50
C GLU A 19 15.30 -2.54 2.54
N ALA A 20 15.12 -1.35 1.97
CA ALA A 20 13.81 -0.71 1.87
C ALA A 20 12.79 -1.58 1.11
N ARG A 21 13.19 -2.23 0.02
CA ARG A 21 12.32 -3.14 -0.73
C ARG A 21 11.96 -4.41 0.04
N LEU A 22 12.88 -4.94 0.85
CA LEU A 22 12.60 -6.08 1.74
C LEU A 22 11.56 -5.69 2.79
N HIS A 23 11.71 -4.51 3.39
CA HIS A 23 10.76 -3.95 4.34
C HIS A 23 9.40 -3.66 3.69
N GLU A 24 9.35 -3.11 2.48
CA GLU A 24 8.11 -2.96 1.70
C GLU A 24 7.42 -4.29 1.40
N SER A 25 8.18 -5.40 1.39
CA SER A 25 7.68 -6.76 1.16
C SER A 25 7.33 -7.49 2.46
N GLY A 26 7.35 -6.82 3.61
CA GLY A 26 7.01 -7.40 4.90
C GLY A 26 8.13 -8.22 5.56
N ILE A 27 9.35 -8.17 5.02
CA ILE A 27 10.52 -8.88 5.56
C ILE A 27 11.25 -7.91 6.48
N TYR A 28 11.08 -8.09 7.79
CA TYR A 28 11.60 -7.15 8.81
C TYR A 28 12.56 -7.81 9.82
N THR A 29 12.68 -9.14 9.78
CA THR A 29 13.51 -9.92 10.70
C THR A 29 14.39 -10.88 9.92
N TRP A 30 15.53 -11.30 10.49
CA TRP A 30 16.37 -12.33 9.88
C TRP A 30 15.61 -13.64 9.65
N GLU A 31 14.67 -13.97 10.54
CA GLU A 31 13.80 -15.15 10.41
C GLU A 31 12.92 -15.05 9.16
N THR A 32 12.21 -13.92 8.96
CA THR A 32 11.38 -13.70 7.76
C THR A 32 12.22 -13.67 6.49
N LEU A 33 13.45 -13.15 6.56
CA LEU A 33 14.39 -13.15 5.44
C LEU A 33 14.88 -14.57 5.12
N ALA A 34 15.19 -15.38 6.14
CA ALA A 34 15.60 -16.77 5.99
C ALA A 34 14.48 -17.62 5.37
N ALA A 35 13.25 -17.44 5.86
CA ALA A 35 12.07 -18.11 5.30
C ALA A 35 11.85 -17.73 3.83
N ALA A 36 11.99 -16.45 3.48
CA ALA A 36 11.89 -15.98 2.10
C ALA A 36 13.01 -16.54 1.21
N ALA A 37 14.25 -16.58 1.71
CA ALA A 37 15.39 -17.15 0.99
C ALA A 37 15.22 -18.65 0.75
N ALA A 38 14.78 -19.40 1.77
CA ALA A 38 14.50 -20.83 1.66
C ALA A 38 13.37 -21.13 0.67
N ALA A 39 12.30 -20.34 0.69
CA ALA A 39 11.21 -20.45 -0.27
C ALA A 39 11.69 -20.19 -1.71
N LEU A 40 12.57 -19.20 -1.92
CA LEU A 40 13.16 -18.93 -3.23
C LEU A 40 14.09 -20.06 -3.70
N ALA A 41 14.91 -20.61 -2.81
CA ALA A 41 15.81 -21.74 -3.10
C ALA A 41 15.03 -23.01 -3.49
N ALA A 42 13.88 -23.27 -2.86
CA ALA A 42 13.00 -24.38 -3.20
C ALA A 42 12.37 -24.24 -4.60
N VAL A 43 12.11 -23.01 -5.05
CA VAL A 43 11.53 -22.73 -6.38
C VAL A 43 12.56 -22.81 -7.50
N HIS A 44 13.83 -22.48 -7.22
CA HIS A 44 14.84 -22.33 -8.28
C HIS A 44 15.73 -23.54 -8.56
N GLY A 45 15.66 -24.63 -7.78
CA GLY A 45 16.40 -25.87 -8.07
C GLY A 45 17.93 -25.68 -8.19
N GLU A 46 18.66 -26.06 -7.14
CA GLU A 46 20.12 -26.23 -7.15
C GLU A 46 20.99 -25.00 -7.48
N GLY A 47 20.66 -23.83 -6.92
CA GLY A 47 21.64 -22.75 -6.76
C GLY A 47 22.38 -22.89 -5.42
N GLU A 48 23.60 -23.43 -5.42
CA GLU A 48 24.46 -23.64 -4.24
C GLU A 48 24.62 -22.34 -3.41
N THR A 49 24.70 -21.19 -4.08
CA THR A 49 24.83 -19.85 -3.49
C THR A 49 23.61 -19.36 -2.70
N LEU A 50 22.40 -19.80 -3.05
CA LEU A 50 21.17 -19.41 -2.33
C LEU A 50 20.97 -20.22 -1.04
N ARG A 51 21.40 -21.48 -1.03
CA ARG A 51 21.42 -22.31 0.19
C ARG A 51 22.43 -21.77 1.19
N ASP A 52 23.60 -21.32 0.73
CA ASP A 52 24.61 -20.71 1.60
C ASP A 52 24.09 -19.40 2.23
N VAL A 53 23.38 -18.57 1.47
CA VAL A 53 22.76 -17.34 2.00
C VAL A 53 21.68 -17.70 3.04
N ALA A 54 20.81 -18.68 2.76
CA ALA A 54 19.81 -19.12 3.73
C ALA A 54 20.44 -19.64 5.04
N HIS A 55 21.54 -20.38 4.94
CA HIS A 55 22.26 -20.92 6.10
C HIS A 55 22.94 -19.81 6.93
N VAL A 56 23.58 -18.82 6.28
CA VAL A 56 24.21 -17.67 6.96
C VAL A 56 23.16 -16.81 7.67
N VAL A 57 22.00 -16.59 7.04
CA VAL A 57 20.89 -15.81 7.61
C VAL A 57 20.25 -16.55 8.79
N ALA A 58 20.08 -17.88 8.72
CA ALA A 58 19.57 -18.69 9.82
C ALA A 58 20.52 -18.72 11.03
N ALA A 59 21.83 -18.85 10.79
CA ALA A 59 22.84 -18.81 11.85
C ALA A 59 22.86 -17.45 12.58
N ARG A 60 22.69 -16.34 11.82
CA ARG A 60 22.59 -14.99 12.39
C ARG A 60 21.34 -14.77 13.23
N GLY A 61 20.19 -15.29 12.81
CA GLY A 61 18.96 -15.23 13.60
C GLY A 61 19.12 -15.87 14.98
N ALA A 62 19.83 -16.99 15.06
CA ALA A 62 20.13 -17.67 16.33
C ALA A 62 21.12 -16.89 17.21
N GLU A 63 22.14 -16.24 16.63
CA GLU A 63 23.11 -15.43 17.38
C GLU A 63 22.52 -14.11 17.91
N GLU A 64 21.51 -13.55 17.25
CA GLU A 64 20.87 -12.29 17.66
C GLU A 64 19.83 -12.52 18.78
N GLU A 65 19.22 -13.71 18.81
CA GLU A 65 18.41 -14.18 19.96
C GLU A 65 19.27 -14.32 21.23
N ASP A 66 20.52 -14.78 21.09
CA ASP A 66 21.49 -14.93 22.19
C ASP A 66 22.10 -13.58 22.66
N ARG A 67 22.08 -12.55 21.81
CA ARG A 67 22.56 -11.18 22.14
C ARG A 67 21.52 -10.27 22.75
N ALA A 68 20.25 -10.66 22.76
CA ALA A 68 19.16 -9.84 23.29
C ALA A 68 19.26 -9.53 24.80
N ASP A 69 20.18 -10.17 25.53
CA ASP A 69 20.45 -9.95 26.97
C ASP A 69 21.69 -9.08 27.29
N GLY A 70 22.29 -8.41 26.28
CA GLY A 70 23.48 -7.56 26.48
C GLY A 70 23.17 -6.06 26.69
N PRO A 71 23.82 -5.35 27.64
CA PRO A 71 23.63 -3.91 27.84
C PRO A 71 24.20 -3.10 26.65
N GLY A 72 23.31 -2.39 25.94
CA GLY A 72 23.63 -1.66 24.71
C GLY A 72 24.64 -0.51 24.90
N LEU A 73 25.60 -0.42 23.97
CA LEU A 73 26.60 0.64 23.92
C LEU A 73 25.99 2.00 23.48
N PRO A 74 26.44 3.13 24.05
CA PRO A 74 25.95 4.46 23.69
C PRO A 74 26.55 4.95 22.36
N GLY A 75 25.70 5.26 21.38
CA GLY A 75 26.11 5.94 20.14
C GLY A 75 25.42 5.50 18.84
N SER A 76 24.47 4.57 18.87
CA SER A 76 23.77 4.15 17.67
C SER A 76 22.81 5.22 17.15
N GLU A 77 22.94 5.54 15.86
CA GLU A 77 21.97 6.37 15.14
C GLU A 77 20.61 5.65 15.15
N ARG A 78 19.59 6.32 15.70
CA ARG A 78 18.24 5.77 15.81
C ARG A 78 17.42 6.21 14.60
N VAL A 79 17.17 5.26 13.69
CA VAL A 79 16.32 5.45 12.52
C VAL A 79 14.87 5.10 12.87
N GLU A 80 13.92 5.95 12.48
CA GLU A 80 12.47 5.73 12.66
C GLU A 80 11.76 5.82 11.31
N ALA A 81 10.72 5.02 11.11
CA ALA A 81 9.98 4.94 9.85
C ALA A 81 8.48 5.20 10.05
N PHE A 82 7.89 5.94 9.12
CA PHE A 82 6.50 6.35 9.13
C PHE A 82 5.88 6.16 7.74
N VAL A 83 4.64 5.66 7.69
CA VAL A 83 3.85 5.53 6.46
C VAL A 83 2.72 6.55 6.53
N VAL A 84 2.63 7.42 5.53
CA VAL A 84 1.53 8.40 5.41
C VAL A 84 0.61 7.97 4.27
N ARG A 85 -0.69 7.83 4.57
CA ARG A 85 -1.75 7.50 3.62
C ARG A 85 -2.68 8.69 3.51
N MET A 86 -3.02 9.10 2.29
CA MET A 86 -3.94 10.21 2.04
C MET A 86 -5.03 9.79 1.05
N ALA A 87 -6.28 10.09 1.39
CA ALA A 87 -7.39 10.07 0.45
C ALA A 87 -7.60 11.49 -0.07
N LEU A 88 -7.60 11.66 -1.39
CA LEU A 88 -7.73 12.94 -2.06
C LEU A 88 -9.08 13.02 -2.79
N THR A 89 -9.63 14.23 -2.93
CA THR A 89 -10.73 14.52 -3.85
C THR A 89 -10.25 14.46 -5.30
N GLY A 90 -11.18 14.54 -6.25
CA GLY A 90 -10.85 14.68 -7.68
C GLY A 90 -10.05 15.95 -8.03
N GLU A 91 -10.09 16.98 -7.18
CA GLU A 91 -9.29 18.22 -7.32
C GLU A 91 -7.91 18.12 -6.62
N GLY A 92 -7.62 16.97 -6.00
CA GLY A 92 -6.38 16.75 -5.24
C GLY A 92 -6.42 17.25 -3.80
N ASP A 93 -7.55 17.79 -3.33
CA ASP A 93 -7.70 18.20 -1.94
C ASP A 93 -7.79 17.00 -1.00
N PRO A 94 -7.01 16.93 0.08
CA PRO A 94 -7.03 15.81 1.01
C PRO A 94 -8.33 15.78 1.81
N GLN A 95 -9.06 14.66 1.75
CA GLN A 95 -10.26 14.37 2.56
C GLN A 95 -9.95 13.62 3.85
N ARG A 96 -8.92 12.76 3.83
CA ARG A 96 -8.52 11.96 4.99
C ARG A 96 -7.02 11.74 4.94
N CYS A 97 -6.38 11.79 6.10
CA CYS A 97 -4.96 11.49 6.27
C CYS A 97 -4.79 10.48 7.40
N GLY A 98 -3.92 9.50 7.20
CA GLY A 98 -3.53 8.54 8.22
C GLY A 98 -2.02 8.40 8.27
N VAL A 99 -1.47 8.21 9.46
CA VAL A 99 -0.05 7.93 9.66
C VAL A 99 0.12 6.68 10.52
N THR A 100 1.05 5.82 10.12
CA THR A 100 1.44 4.64 10.89
C THR A 100 2.93 4.72 11.22
N HIS A 101 3.27 4.65 12.50
CA HIS A 101 4.65 4.48 12.94
C HIS A 101 5.03 3.00 12.84
N VAL A 102 6.00 2.69 11.98
CA VAL A 102 6.30 1.29 11.59
C VAL A 102 6.80 0.48 12.79
N ARG A 103 7.65 1.06 13.66
CA ARG A 103 8.26 0.33 14.77
C ARG A 103 7.26 -0.01 15.88
N THR A 104 6.30 0.88 16.17
CA THR A 104 5.32 0.64 17.26
C THR A 104 3.95 0.22 16.74
N MET A 105 3.74 0.19 15.43
CA MET A 105 2.44 0.04 14.77
C MET A 105 1.37 1.02 15.27
N ALA A 106 1.79 2.14 15.86
CA ALA A 106 0.85 3.15 16.31
C ALA A 106 0.26 3.81 15.07
N GLU A 107 -1.06 3.94 15.01
CA GLU A 107 -1.76 4.57 13.91
C GLU A 107 -2.56 5.77 14.42
N GLN A 108 -2.59 6.82 13.62
CA GLN A 108 -3.47 7.95 13.83
C GLN A 108 -4.11 8.37 12.51
N THR A 109 -5.36 8.82 12.57
CA THR A 109 -6.13 9.21 11.38
C THR A 109 -6.88 10.50 11.65
N TRP A 110 -6.95 11.37 10.65
CA TRP A 110 -7.61 12.67 10.69
C TRP A 110 -8.48 12.90 9.47
N ALA A 111 -9.52 13.72 9.63
CA ALA A 111 -10.26 14.29 8.52
C ALA A 111 -9.44 15.44 7.92
N GLY A 112 -9.23 15.40 6.61
CA GLY A 112 -8.43 16.35 5.86
C GLY A 112 -6.91 16.22 6.07
N TRP A 113 -6.18 17.26 5.68
CA TRP A 113 -4.73 17.38 5.91
C TRP A 113 -4.43 18.39 7.01
N THR A 114 -3.74 17.90 8.03
CA THR A 114 -3.38 18.68 9.22
C THR A 114 -1.88 18.53 9.50
N PRO A 115 -1.02 19.31 8.81
CA PRO A 115 0.44 19.14 8.90
C PRO A 115 0.97 19.27 10.34
N ALA A 116 0.31 20.07 11.19
CA ALA A 116 0.63 20.18 12.61
C ALA A 116 0.40 18.87 13.39
N GLN A 117 -0.65 18.12 13.05
CA GLN A 117 -0.94 16.84 13.71
C GLN A 117 0.03 15.75 13.25
N LEU A 118 0.37 15.71 11.95
CA LEU A 118 1.39 14.80 11.43
C LEU A 118 2.76 15.06 12.08
N ALA A 119 3.18 16.32 12.14
CA ALA A 119 4.44 16.69 12.81
C ALA A 119 4.42 16.27 14.29
N GLY A 120 3.34 16.56 15.01
CA GLY A 120 3.17 16.14 16.41
C GLY A 120 3.28 14.63 16.60
N PHE A 121 2.66 13.84 15.72
CA PHE A 121 2.74 12.38 15.76
C PHE A 121 4.17 11.87 15.53
N ILE A 122 4.88 12.43 14.55
CA ILE A 122 6.27 12.06 14.25
C ILE A 122 7.19 12.43 15.43
N GLU A 123 7.01 13.61 16.02
CA GLU A 123 7.78 14.05 17.18
C GLU A 123 7.56 13.12 18.39
N GLU A 124 6.29 12.81 18.68
CA GLU A 124 5.91 11.94 19.79
C GLU A 124 6.48 10.53 19.62
N LYS A 125 6.23 9.88 18.47
CA LYS A 125 6.62 8.48 18.25
C LYS A 125 8.09 8.31 17.90
N GLY A 126 8.67 9.30 17.21
CA GLY A 126 10.10 9.34 16.91
C GLY A 126 10.96 9.74 18.11
N GLY A 127 10.36 10.25 19.19
CA GLY A 127 11.08 10.75 20.36
C GLY A 127 11.96 11.96 20.04
N VAL A 128 11.58 12.73 19.01
CA VAL A 128 12.30 13.93 18.59
C VAL A 128 11.94 15.04 19.55
N ARG A 129 12.89 15.45 20.40
CA ARG A 129 12.72 16.63 21.24
C ARG A 129 12.79 17.88 20.37
N THR A 130 11.66 18.51 20.12
CA THR A 130 11.65 19.80 19.43
C THR A 130 12.27 20.89 20.31
N ARG A 131 13.46 21.37 19.91
CA ARG A 131 14.00 22.62 20.43
C ARG A 131 13.12 23.74 19.86
N LYS A 132 12.26 24.31 20.71
CA LYS A 132 11.32 25.38 20.37
C LYS A 132 12.03 26.50 19.59
N ALA A 133 11.75 26.61 18.28
CA ALA A 133 12.27 27.67 17.44
C ALA A 133 11.55 29.01 17.73
N PRO A 134 12.23 30.16 17.64
CA PRO A 134 11.63 31.46 17.90
C PRO A 134 10.56 31.77 16.84
N LYS A 135 9.43 32.29 17.34
CA LYS A 135 8.21 32.65 16.61
C LYS A 135 8.54 33.62 15.47
N ARG A 136 8.57 33.12 14.23
CA ARG A 136 8.76 33.93 13.02
C ARG A 136 7.45 34.66 12.68
N ALA A 137 7.57 35.95 12.43
CA ALA A 137 6.48 36.89 12.21
C ALA A 137 5.56 36.53 11.02
N GLU A 138 4.29 36.90 11.16
CA GLU A 138 3.21 36.70 10.19
C GLU A 138 3.55 37.25 8.78
N PRO A 139 3.16 36.53 7.70
CA PRO A 139 3.18 37.09 6.37
C PRO A 139 1.97 37.98 6.11
N ARG A 140 2.28 39.16 5.59
CA ARG A 140 1.39 40.22 5.08
C ARG A 140 0.46 39.69 3.99
N ARG A 141 -0.85 39.98 4.11
CA ARG A 141 -1.89 39.78 3.08
C ARG A 141 -1.61 40.62 1.83
N VAL A 142 -1.81 40.04 0.64
CA VAL A 142 -2.02 40.77 -0.64
C VAL A 142 -3.07 39.98 -1.48
N PRO A 143 -4.03 40.65 -2.16
CA PRO A 143 -5.27 40.03 -2.62
C PRO A 143 -5.22 39.44 -4.05
N THR A 144 -6.22 38.60 -4.32
CA THR A 144 -6.56 37.86 -5.54
C THR A 144 -6.78 38.74 -6.77
N PRO A 145 -6.67 38.16 -7.98
CA PRO A 145 -7.64 38.44 -9.04
C PRO A 145 -8.36 37.17 -9.52
N ARG A 146 -9.67 37.36 -9.73
CA ARG A 146 -10.63 36.48 -10.41
C ARG A 146 -10.15 36.05 -11.80
N ARG A 147 -10.32 34.77 -12.15
CA ARG A 147 -10.70 34.38 -13.51
C ARG A 147 -11.81 33.32 -13.49
N ARG A 148 -12.96 33.76 -13.98
CA ARG A 148 -14.13 32.99 -14.40
C ARG A 148 -13.71 32.13 -15.60
N ARG A 149 -13.85 30.81 -15.50
CA ARG A 149 -13.95 29.93 -16.67
C ARG A 149 -15.29 29.20 -16.58
N GLU A 150 -16.17 29.69 -17.44
CA GLU A 150 -17.40 29.07 -17.89
C GLU A 150 -16.97 27.99 -18.90
N ALA A 151 -17.33 26.74 -18.64
CA ALA A 151 -17.10 25.62 -19.55
C ALA A 151 -18.45 24.94 -19.83
N ALA A 152 -18.64 24.68 -21.12
CA ALA A 152 -19.91 24.38 -21.76
C ALA A 152 -20.48 22.99 -21.43
N LEU A 153 -21.82 22.98 -21.46
CA LEU A 153 -22.72 21.89 -21.84
C LEU A 153 -22.07 20.69 -22.58
N GLY A 154 -22.02 19.56 -21.88
CA GLY A 154 -22.69 18.30 -22.25
C GLY A 154 -22.32 17.64 -23.59
N GLU A 155 -21.32 16.75 -23.56
CA GLU A 155 -21.33 15.56 -24.41
C GLU A 155 -22.12 14.44 -23.71
N PRO A 156 -22.95 13.66 -24.43
CA PRO A 156 -23.67 12.54 -23.84
C PRO A 156 -22.68 11.43 -23.43
N LEU A 157 -22.66 11.12 -22.13
CA LEU A 157 -21.85 10.07 -21.55
C LEU A 157 -22.27 8.71 -22.11
N SER A 158 -21.30 7.97 -22.66
CA SER A 158 -21.47 6.58 -23.11
C SER A 158 -21.89 5.69 -21.91
N PRO A 159 -22.85 4.76 -22.09
CA PRO A 159 -23.49 4.02 -21.00
C PRO A 159 -22.63 2.94 -20.30
N ASP A 160 -21.39 2.74 -20.74
CA ASP A 160 -20.47 1.77 -20.14
C ASP A 160 -19.22 2.48 -19.61
N GLN A 161 -19.03 2.46 -18.28
CA GLN A 161 -17.86 3.06 -17.64
C GLN A 161 -16.89 1.98 -17.18
N VAL A 162 -15.60 2.14 -17.51
CA VAL A 162 -14.55 1.23 -17.08
C VAL A 162 -13.69 1.92 -16.03
N VAL A 163 -13.71 1.39 -14.81
CA VAL A 163 -12.88 1.83 -13.68
C VAL A 163 -11.77 0.81 -13.47
N VAL A 164 -10.56 1.28 -13.20
CA VAL A 164 -9.39 0.43 -12.97
C VAL A 164 -8.79 0.76 -11.60
N LEU A 165 -8.74 -0.23 -10.72
CA LEU A 165 -8.28 -0.09 -9.33
C LEU A 165 -7.03 -0.94 -9.11
N ASP A 166 -6.01 -0.37 -8.45
CA ASP A 166 -4.84 -1.13 -8.00
C ASP A 166 -5.18 -1.86 -6.70
N VAL A 167 -5.12 -3.19 -6.74
CA VAL A 167 -5.45 -4.06 -5.60
C VAL A 167 -4.22 -4.32 -4.72
N GLY A 168 -3.03 -3.96 -5.18
CA GLY A 168 -1.77 -4.15 -4.46
C GLY A 168 -0.95 -5.32 -5.00
N LYS A 169 -0.15 -5.93 -4.12
CA LYS A 169 0.79 -6.99 -4.47
C LYS A 169 0.50 -8.26 -3.69
N VAL A 170 0.67 -9.41 -4.34
CA VAL A 170 0.52 -10.74 -3.72
C VAL A 170 1.64 -11.67 -4.15
N LEU A 171 2.03 -12.60 -3.28
CA LEU A 171 2.97 -13.67 -3.62
C LEU A 171 2.21 -14.81 -4.30
N GLY A 172 2.56 -15.20 -5.53
CA GLY A 172 2.02 -16.37 -6.21
C GLY A 172 2.74 -17.67 -5.84
N GLY A 173 2.47 -18.75 -6.57
CA GLY A 173 3.00 -20.10 -6.32
C GLY A 173 2.00 -21.05 -5.66
N THR A 174 0.90 -20.52 -5.12
CA THR A 174 -0.25 -21.30 -4.62
C THR A 174 -1.56 -20.63 -5.03
N SER A 175 -2.53 -21.46 -5.39
CA SER A 175 -3.91 -21.01 -5.62
C SER A 175 -4.49 -20.44 -4.32
N ARG A 176 -5.21 -19.32 -4.42
CA ARG A 176 -5.75 -18.60 -3.25
C ARG A 176 -7.04 -17.90 -3.55
N ASP A 177 -7.84 -17.70 -2.51
CA ASP A 177 -9.03 -16.90 -2.58
C ASP A 177 -8.66 -15.42 -2.39
N ILE A 178 -9.18 -14.56 -3.27
CA ILE A 178 -8.99 -13.12 -3.21
C ILE A 178 -10.35 -12.48 -2.99
N ASP A 179 -10.54 -11.92 -1.80
CA ASP A 179 -11.74 -11.21 -1.40
C ASP A 179 -11.44 -9.69 -1.43
N LEU A 180 -12.22 -8.95 -2.20
CA LEU A 180 -12.10 -7.50 -2.35
C LEU A 180 -13.41 -6.83 -1.91
N VAL A 181 -13.31 -5.64 -1.34
CA VAL A 181 -14.46 -4.80 -1.02
C VAL A 181 -14.33 -3.52 -1.83
N VAL A 182 -15.33 -3.24 -2.66
CA VAL A 182 -15.40 -2.01 -3.45
C VAL A 182 -16.49 -1.13 -2.88
N THR A 183 -16.11 0.04 -2.39
CA THR A 183 -17.03 1.05 -1.87
C THR A 183 -17.36 2.06 -2.95
N ASN A 184 -18.65 2.33 -3.13
CA ASN A 184 -19.10 3.47 -3.93
C ASN A 184 -19.07 4.75 -3.09
N THR A 185 -18.10 5.60 -3.40
CA THR A 185 -17.90 6.94 -2.85
C THR A 185 -18.62 8.03 -3.65
N GLY A 186 -19.27 7.69 -4.77
CA GLY A 186 -19.98 8.64 -5.63
C GLY A 186 -21.49 8.57 -5.49
N ALA A 187 -22.15 9.69 -5.74
CA ALA A 187 -23.60 9.86 -5.67
C ALA A 187 -24.34 9.29 -6.90
N ALA A 188 -23.99 8.07 -7.35
CA ALA A 188 -24.80 7.39 -8.35
C ALA A 188 -26.16 7.05 -7.71
N GLY A 189 -27.23 7.59 -8.27
CA GLY A 189 -28.59 7.27 -7.82
C GLY A 189 -29.02 5.92 -8.38
N GLY A 190 -29.29 4.96 -7.50
CA GLY A 190 -29.84 3.65 -7.86
C GLY A 190 -28.81 2.55 -8.03
N ASP A 191 -29.32 1.32 -8.05
CA ASP A 191 -28.51 0.11 -8.23
C ASP A 191 -27.87 0.10 -9.62
N PHE A 192 -26.67 -0.47 -9.72
CA PHE A 192 -25.88 -0.55 -10.95
C PHE A 192 -25.45 -1.98 -11.23
N GLY A 193 -25.47 -2.37 -12.50
CA GLY A 193 -24.87 -3.62 -12.93
C GLY A 193 -23.34 -3.47 -12.98
N TYR A 194 -22.60 -4.51 -12.67
CA TYR A 194 -21.15 -4.50 -12.87
C TYR A 194 -20.62 -5.81 -13.43
N ARG A 195 -19.48 -5.72 -14.11
CA ARG A 195 -18.56 -6.81 -14.45
C ARG A 195 -17.18 -6.47 -13.90
N ALA A 196 -16.73 -7.23 -12.92
CA ALA A 196 -15.43 -7.13 -12.29
C ALA A 196 -14.47 -8.18 -12.86
N THR A 197 -13.34 -7.76 -13.40
CA THR A 197 -12.26 -8.64 -13.85
C THR A 197 -11.02 -8.39 -13.02
N LEU A 198 -10.56 -9.42 -12.31
CA LEU A 198 -9.28 -9.39 -11.61
C LEU A 198 -8.19 -9.80 -12.59
N ALA A 199 -7.19 -8.94 -12.77
CA ALA A 199 -6.02 -9.20 -13.58
C ALA A 199 -4.76 -9.18 -12.70
N ALA A 200 -3.75 -9.95 -13.11
CA ALA A 200 -2.45 -10.00 -12.45
C ALA A 200 -1.32 -9.85 -13.46
N ARG A 201 -0.24 -9.18 -13.05
CA ARG A 201 1.04 -9.14 -13.77
C ARG A 201 2.17 -9.46 -12.82
N ARG A 202 3.23 -10.10 -13.31
CA ARG A 202 4.41 -10.37 -12.47
C ARG A 202 5.13 -9.05 -12.18
N TYR A 203 5.41 -8.78 -10.90
CA TYR A 203 6.06 -7.55 -10.49
C TYR A 203 7.50 -7.50 -11.02
N GLY A 204 7.89 -6.35 -11.58
CA GLY A 204 9.21 -6.16 -12.19
C GLY A 204 9.37 -6.76 -13.59
N ASN A 205 8.39 -7.52 -14.09
CA ASN A 205 8.37 -7.97 -15.47
C ASN A 205 7.49 -7.03 -16.31
N GLY A 206 7.95 -6.65 -17.50
CA GLY A 206 7.19 -5.79 -18.42
C GLY A 206 6.03 -6.49 -19.12
N GLU A 207 5.62 -7.65 -18.63
CA GLU A 207 4.53 -8.44 -19.20
C GLU A 207 3.18 -7.72 -19.04
N GLY A 208 2.30 -7.95 -20.01
CA GLY A 208 0.93 -7.45 -19.97
C GLY A 208 0.13 -8.04 -18.81
N TRP A 209 -0.95 -7.36 -18.45
CA TRP A 209 -1.92 -7.86 -17.47
C TRP A 209 -2.60 -9.13 -18.00
N THR A 210 -2.69 -10.17 -17.16
CA THR A 210 -3.39 -11.42 -17.48
C THR A 210 -4.63 -11.53 -16.61
N ASP A 211 -5.80 -11.74 -17.21
CA ASP A 211 -7.05 -11.95 -16.48
C ASP A 211 -6.99 -13.25 -15.68
N ARG A 212 -7.40 -13.18 -14.41
CA ARG A 212 -7.38 -14.28 -13.45
C ARG A 212 -8.77 -14.72 -13.02
N GLY A 213 -9.76 -13.86 -13.15
CA GLY A 213 -11.14 -14.21 -12.89
C GLY A 213 -12.07 -13.05 -13.19
N SER A 214 -13.33 -13.37 -13.47
CA SER A 214 -14.37 -12.37 -13.69
C SER A 214 -15.62 -12.66 -12.85
N ARG A 215 -16.31 -11.61 -12.44
CA ARG A 215 -17.54 -11.65 -11.65
C ARG A 215 -18.51 -10.63 -12.20
N THR A 216 -19.79 -10.96 -12.21
CA THR A 216 -20.86 -10.02 -12.51
C THR A 216 -21.80 -9.94 -11.33
N GLY A 217 -22.43 -8.79 -11.16
CA GLY A 217 -23.37 -8.60 -10.07
C GLY A 217 -24.10 -7.27 -10.17
N ILE A 218 -24.84 -6.97 -9.12
CA ILE A 218 -25.54 -5.71 -8.93
C ILE A 218 -24.96 -5.05 -7.67
N GLY A 219 -24.47 -3.83 -7.82
CA GLY A 219 -24.02 -2.99 -6.72
C GLY A 219 -25.09 -1.97 -6.35
N SER A 220 -25.10 -1.56 -5.08
CA SER A 220 -25.99 -0.52 -4.59
C SER A 220 -25.16 0.66 -4.09
N PRO A 221 -25.54 1.92 -4.33
CA PRO A 221 -24.72 3.07 -4.03
C PRO A 221 -24.49 3.32 -2.54
N ALA A 222 -25.35 2.77 -1.67
CA ALA A 222 -25.21 2.89 -0.23
C ALA A 222 -24.40 1.75 0.41
N HIS A 223 -23.91 0.79 -0.38
CA HIS A 223 -23.34 -0.45 0.15
C HIS A 223 -21.99 -0.81 -0.46
N ASP A 224 -21.19 -1.45 0.35
CA ASP A 224 -19.96 -2.12 -0.07
C ASP A 224 -20.28 -3.33 -0.95
N VAL A 225 -19.57 -3.44 -2.08
CA VAL A 225 -19.68 -4.57 -3.00
C VAL A 225 -18.55 -5.55 -2.69
N ALA A 226 -18.90 -6.68 -2.06
CA ALA A 226 -17.96 -7.77 -1.82
C ALA A 226 -17.75 -8.59 -3.10
N LEU A 227 -16.51 -8.65 -3.58
CA LEU A 227 -16.09 -9.41 -4.75
C LEU A 227 -15.20 -10.57 -4.32
N LYS A 228 -15.61 -11.78 -4.65
CA LYS A 228 -14.86 -13.00 -4.33
C LYS A 228 -14.31 -13.68 -5.57
N PHE A 229 -13.00 -13.84 -5.61
CA PHE A 229 -12.27 -14.55 -6.65
C PHE A 229 -11.63 -15.81 -6.03
N PRO A 230 -12.36 -16.93 -5.96
CA PRO A 230 -11.85 -18.18 -5.44
C PRO A 230 -10.79 -18.79 -6.37
N ALA A 231 -9.85 -19.51 -5.78
CA ALA A 231 -8.86 -20.32 -6.46
C ALA A 231 -8.07 -19.58 -7.56
N VAL A 232 -7.67 -18.34 -7.30
CA VAL A 232 -6.85 -17.56 -8.23
C VAL A 232 -5.46 -18.16 -8.32
N GLU A 233 -5.15 -18.72 -9.48
CA GLU A 233 -3.84 -19.29 -9.79
C GLU A 233 -2.85 -18.22 -10.25
N LEU A 234 -1.76 -18.11 -9.51
CA LEU A 234 -0.64 -17.23 -9.82
C LEU A 234 0.63 -18.07 -9.86
N THR A 235 1.47 -17.82 -10.85
CA THR A 235 2.79 -18.46 -10.94
C THR A 235 3.67 -18.01 -9.77
N ALA A 236 4.74 -18.76 -9.49
CA ALA A 236 5.63 -18.42 -8.39
C ALA A 236 6.29 -17.04 -8.60
N GLY A 237 6.24 -16.19 -7.57
CA GLY A 237 6.81 -14.83 -7.59
C GLY A 237 5.84 -13.76 -7.09
N ILE A 238 6.27 -12.51 -7.04
CA ILE A 238 5.41 -11.39 -6.62
C ILE A 238 4.60 -10.93 -7.84
N HIS A 239 3.29 -10.75 -7.67
CA HIS A 239 2.38 -10.23 -8.68
C HIS A 239 1.73 -8.93 -8.21
N SER A 240 1.61 -7.96 -9.11
CA SER A 240 0.68 -6.85 -8.95
C SER A 240 -0.70 -7.29 -9.39
N LEU A 241 -1.73 -6.87 -8.65
CA LEU A 241 -3.13 -7.14 -8.94
C LEU A 241 -3.84 -5.85 -9.34
N GLN A 242 -4.75 -5.97 -10.31
CA GLN A 242 -5.59 -4.88 -10.77
C GLN A 242 -7.01 -5.38 -10.94
N LEU A 243 -7.96 -4.60 -10.46
CA LEU A 243 -9.37 -4.84 -10.64
C LEU A 243 -9.89 -3.89 -11.71
N ARG A 244 -10.35 -4.44 -12.84
CA ARG A 244 -11.09 -3.70 -13.86
C ARG A 244 -12.58 -3.91 -13.60
N LEU A 245 -13.30 -2.82 -13.37
CA LEU A 245 -14.74 -2.84 -13.14
C LEU A 245 -15.45 -2.11 -14.28
N GLU A 246 -16.24 -2.84 -15.05
CA GLU A 246 -17.14 -2.29 -16.05
C GLU A 246 -18.49 -2.09 -15.37
N VAL A 247 -18.94 -0.84 -15.26
CA VAL A 247 -20.18 -0.47 -14.59
C VAL A 247 -21.21 -0.08 -15.64
N ASN A 248 -22.37 -0.71 -15.55
CA ASN A 248 -23.53 -0.43 -16.38
C ASN A 248 -24.58 0.27 -15.52
N LEU A 249 -24.80 1.56 -15.81
CA LEU A 249 -25.73 2.39 -15.08
C LEU A 249 -27.11 2.36 -15.78
N PRO A 250 -28.22 2.16 -15.06
CA PRO A 250 -29.52 2.45 -15.61
C PRO A 250 -29.58 3.94 -15.99
N ALA A 251 -30.19 4.23 -17.15
CA ALA A 251 -30.23 5.54 -17.81
C ALA A 251 -30.55 6.75 -16.90
N PRO A 252 -30.24 7.96 -17.39
CA PRO A 252 -29.03 8.69 -17.03
C PRO A 252 -29.01 9.06 -15.54
N ALA A 253 -28.31 8.28 -14.73
CA ALA A 253 -27.81 8.78 -13.45
C ALA A 253 -26.92 10.00 -13.71
N SER A 254 -27.09 11.07 -12.92
CA SER A 254 -26.47 12.38 -13.10
C SER A 254 -24.95 12.45 -12.89
N GLY A 255 -24.27 11.31 -12.80
CA GLY A 255 -22.81 11.24 -12.71
C GLY A 255 -22.28 9.80 -12.52
N PRO A 256 -20.99 9.58 -12.82
CA PRO A 256 -20.31 8.30 -12.58
C PRO A 256 -20.32 7.93 -11.08
N PRO A 257 -20.47 6.64 -10.71
CA PRO A 257 -20.11 6.19 -9.38
C PRO A 257 -18.60 6.36 -9.20
N ALA A 258 -18.19 6.96 -8.08
CA ALA A 258 -16.78 7.04 -7.72
C ALA A 258 -16.48 5.80 -6.89
N LEU A 259 -15.69 4.86 -7.41
CA LEU A 259 -15.44 3.59 -6.74
C LEU A 259 -14.03 3.55 -6.18
N ALA A 260 -13.90 3.04 -4.96
CA ALA A 260 -12.63 2.85 -4.27
C ALA A 260 -12.56 1.44 -3.66
N LEU A 261 -11.35 0.91 -3.49
CA LEU A 261 -11.14 -0.27 -2.65
C LEU A 261 -11.19 0.17 -1.17
N ALA A 262 -11.96 -0.55 -0.37
CA ALA A 262 -12.09 -0.33 1.08
C ALA A 262 -10.91 -0.92 1.87
#